data_AF-A0A7U5TQ67-F1
#
_entry.id   AF-A0A7U5TQ67-F1
#
_cell.length_a   1.000
_cell.length_b   1.000
_cell.length_c   1.000
_cell.angle_alpha   90.00
_cell.angle_beta   90.00
_cell.angle_gamma   90.00
#
_symmetry.space_group_name_H-M   'P 1'
#
loop_
_entity.id
_entity.type
_entity.pdbx_description
1 polymer ?
#
loop_
_entity_poly.entity_id
_entity_poly.type
_entity_poly.pdbx_seq_one_letter_code
_entity_poly.pdbx_strand_id
1 'polypeptide(L)'
;MKTIYTIPAPDSLGAMIEVYGEPENAWYEWRIIDGGRTVRDTGTEGHSAFQGRQYGQAEIALRDALMFASGLKDGYTMEGEQRQLANEAASLEEGYAAKEKAEHF
;
A
#
# COMPACT_ATOMS: atom_id res chain seq x y z
N MET A 1 -5.60 -18.75 1.86
CA MET A 1 -5.48 -17.69 2.89
C MET A 1 -5.78 -18.15 4.32
N LYS A 2 -4.80 -17.99 5.20
CA LYS A 2 -4.89 -18.20 6.66
C LYS A 2 -4.64 -16.89 7.40
N THR A 3 -5.39 -16.60 8.46
CA THR A 3 -5.07 -15.50 9.39
C THR A 3 -3.85 -15.86 10.23
N ILE A 4 -2.83 -14.99 10.20
CA ILE A 4 -1.55 -15.12 10.91
C ILE A 4 -1.61 -14.35 12.23
N TYR A 5 -2.06 -13.10 12.20
CA TYR A 5 -2.23 -12.25 13.37
C TYR A 5 -3.63 -11.66 13.42
N THR A 6 -4.17 -11.53 14.62
CA THR A 6 -5.36 -10.75 14.91
C THR A 6 -5.06 -9.93 16.14
N ILE A 7 -4.98 -8.61 15.98
CA ILE A 7 -4.68 -7.68 17.07
C ILE A 7 -5.67 -6.51 17.07
N PRO A 8 -5.93 -5.88 18.23
CA PRO A 8 -6.67 -4.62 18.25
C PRO A 8 -5.95 -3.54 17.43
N ALA A 9 -6.71 -2.75 16.68
CA ALA A 9 -6.16 -1.57 16.02
C ALA A 9 -5.80 -0.51 17.08
N PRO A 10 -4.65 0.18 16.96
CA PRO A 10 -4.32 1.31 17.83
C PRO A 10 -5.42 2.37 17.83
N ASP A 11 -5.63 3.01 18.98
CA ASP A 11 -6.54 4.16 19.15
C ASP A 11 -8.01 3.90 18.76
N SER A 12 -8.41 2.64 18.58
CA SER A 12 -9.80 2.22 18.37
C SER A 12 -10.25 1.25 19.46
N LEU A 13 -11.49 1.42 19.93
CA LEU A 13 -12.11 0.55 20.94
C LEU A 13 -12.76 -0.71 20.33
N GLY A 14 -12.94 -0.76 19.01
CA GLY A 14 -13.70 -1.83 18.35
C GLY A 14 -13.08 -2.36 17.06
N ALA A 15 -12.06 -1.70 16.51
CA ALA A 15 -11.42 -2.13 15.29
C ALA A 15 -10.31 -3.17 15.55
N MET A 16 -10.18 -4.11 14.63
CA MET A 16 -9.21 -5.19 14.64
C MET A 16 -8.39 -5.16 13.36
N ILE A 17 -7.07 -5.34 13.50
CA ILE A 17 -6.18 -5.65 12.39
C ILE A 17 -6.09 -7.16 12.26
N GLU A 18 -6.29 -7.65 11.04
CA GLU A 18 -5.98 -9.03 10.67
C GLU A 18 -4.89 -9.04 9.62
N VAL A 19 -3.80 -9.75 9.90
CA VAL A 19 -2.79 -10.10 8.90
C VAL A 19 -3.06 -11.52 8.47
N TYR A 20 -3.16 -11.74 7.17
CA TYR A 20 -3.49 -13.03 6.60
C TYR A 20 -2.63 -13.32 5.36
N GLY A 21 -2.51 -14.57 4.96
CA GLY A 21 -1.67 -14.92 3.82
C GLY A 21 -1.54 -16.41 3.56
N GLU A 22 -0.56 -16.74 2.74
CA GLU A 22 -0.13 -18.09 2.36
C GLU A 22 1.38 -18.20 2.57
N PRO A 23 1.82 -18.72 3.74
CA PRO A 23 3.24 -18.82 4.06
C PRO A 23 4.07 -19.59 3.04
N GLU A 24 3.46 -20.58 2.38
CA GLU A 24 4.07 -21.43 1.36
C GLU A 24 4.47 -20.64 0.11
N ASN A 25 3.75 -19.55 -0.17
CA ASN A 25 3.95 -18.68 -1.34
C ASN A 25 4.58 -17.33 -0.96
N ALA A 26 4.94 -17.15 0.32
CA ALA A 26 5.41 -15.87 0.88
C ALA A 26 4.49 -14.68 0.52
N TRP A 27 3.17 -14.91 0.48
CA TRP A 27 2.19 -13.89 0.17
C TRP A 27 1.41 -13.53 1.42
N TYR A 28 1.53 -12.28 1.87
CA TYR A 28 0.81 -11.75 3.00
C TYR A 28 0.07 -10.45 2.64
N GLU A 29 -1.05 -10.24 3.32
CA GLU A 29 -1.94 -9.09 3.19
C GLU A 29 -2.46 -8.72 4.57
N TRP A 30 -3.10 -7.56 4.67
CA TRP A 30 -3.78 -7.15 5.88
C TRP A 30 -5.14 -6.53 5.59
N ARG A 31 -6.01 -6.60 6.58
CA ARG A 31 -7.29 -5.89 6.60
C ARG A 31 -7.58 -5.31 7.96
N ILE A 32 -8.38 -4.26 7.98
CA ILE A 32 -8.95 -3.69 9.20
C ILE A 32 -10.45 -3.95 9.20
N ILE A 33 -10.94 -4.53 10.29
CA ILE A 33 -12.37 -4.78 10.52
C ILE A 33 -12.83 -3.89 11.67
N ASP A 34 -13.88 -3.11 11.48
CA ASP A 34 -14.50 -2.28 12.51
C ASP A 34 -16.03 -2.46 12.47
N GLY A 35 -16.63 -2.73 13.63
CA GLY A 35 -18.08 -3.00 13.73
C GLY A 35 -18.55 -4.16 12.82
N GLY A 36 -17.69 -5.15 12.57
CA GLY A 36 -17.96 -6.29 11.69
C GLY A 36 -17.86 -5.97 10.18
N ARG A 37 -17.39 -4.78 9.81
CA ARG A 37 -17.19 -4.37 8.41
C ARG A 37 -15.71 -4.21 8.11
N THR A 38 -15.31 -4.64 6.92
CA THR A 38 -13.97 -4.38 6.40
C THR A 38 -13.83 -2.91 6.02
N VAL A 39 -13.00 -2.18 6.75
CA VAL A 39 -12.68 -0.76 6.48
C VAL A 39 -11.68 -0.65 5.34
N ARG A 40 -10.70 -1.55 5.32
CA ARG A 40 -9.69 -1.65 4.28
C ARG A 40 -9.17 -3.07 4.19
N ASP A 41 -8.87 -3.54 2.98
CA ASP A 41 -8.33 -4.88 2.72
C ASP A 41 -7.35 -4.84 1.56
N THR A 42 -6.06 -4.99 1.85
CA THR A 42 -5.02 -4.86 0.83
C THR A 42 -5.05 -5.99 -0.17
N GLY A 43 -5.57 -7.18 0.17
CA GLY A 43 -5.70 -8.30 -0.76
C GLY A 43 -6.72 -8.06 -1.88
N THR A 44 -7.56 -7.03 -1.76
CA THR A 44 -8.53 -6.63 -2.79
C THR A 44 -8.06 -5.44 -3.62
N GLU A 45 -6.92 -4.84 -3.28
CA GLU A 45 -6.36 -3.69 -3.99
C GLU A 45 -5.65 -4.13 -5.29
N GLY A 46 -5.69 -3.29 -6.33
CA GLY A 46 -5.02 -3.54 -7.62
C GLY A 46 -5.97 -3.81 -8.81
N HIS A 47 -5.42 -3.76 -10.02
CA HIS A 47 -6.16 -3.86 -11.30
C HIS A 47 -5.59 -4.88 -12.28
N SER A 48 -5.07 -6.02 -11.79
CA SER A 48 -4.54 -7.08 -12.66
C SER A 48 -4.80 -8.48 -12.11
N ALA A 49 -4.37 -9.51 -12.83
CA ALA A 49 -4.46 -10.92 -12.44
C ALA A 49 -3.78 -11.24 -11.08
N PHE A 50 -2.98 -10.31 -10.56
CA PHE A 50 -2.36 -10.35 -9.25
C PHE A 50 -2.94 -9.22 -8.41
N GLN A 51 -4.13 -9.45 -7.83
CA GLN A 51 -4.69 -8.58 -6.79
C GLN A 51 -3.85 -8.73 -5.51
N GLY A 52 -3.82 -7.69 -4.68
CA GLY A 52 -3.06 -7.68 -3.44
C GLY A 52 -1.75 -6.92 -3.52
N ARG A 53 -1.32 -6.37 -2.39
CA ARG A 53 0.00 -5.73 -2.24
C ARG A 53 1.14 -6.74 -2.15
N GLN A 54 0.83 -7.99 -1.83
CA GLN A 54 1.74 -9.14 -1.86
C GLN A 54 2.99 -8.91 -1.01
N TYR A 55 2.79 -8.58 0.26
CA TYR A 55 3.91 -8.45 1.19
C TYR A 55 4.63 -9.80 1.30
N GLY A 56 5.96 -9.78 1.22
CA GLY A 56 6.80 -10.99 1.31
C GLY A 56 6.94 -11.57 2.73
N GLN A 57 6.49 -10.83 3.75
CA GLN A 57 6.59 -11.19 5.15
C GLN A 57 5.36 -10.70 5.93
N ALA A 58 4.88 -11.51 6.86
CA ALA A 58 3.71 -11.18 7.68
C ALA A 58 3.96 -9.94 8.56
N GLU A 59 5.18 -9.77 9.07
CA GLU A 59 5.57 -8.66 9.93
C GLU A 59 5.63 -7.33 9.16
N ILE A 60 5.98 -7.36 7.87
CA ILE A 60 5.92 -6.16 7.01
C ILE A 60 4.46 -5.77 6.78
N ALA A 61 3.58 -6.75 6.48
CA ALA A 61 2.16 -6.50 6.37
C ALA A 61 1.58 -5.93 7.68
N LEU A 62 1.99 -6.48 8.83
CA LEU A 62 1.58 -6.00 10.15
C LEU A 62 2.03 -4.56 10.40
N ARG A 63 3.29 -4.24 10.10
CA ARG A 63 3.84 -2.88 10.24
C ARG A 63 3.01 -1.87 9.45
N ASP A 64 2.70 -2.18 8.20
CA ASP A 64 1.93 -1.29 7.33
C ASP A 64 0.47 -1.16 7.79
N ALA A 65 -0.13 -2.25 8.27
CA ALA A 65 -1.46 -2.22 8.90
C ALA A 65 -1.50 -1.33 10.14
N LEU A 66 -0.47 -1.41 11.01
CA LEU A 66 -0.33 -0.58 12.20
C LEU A 66 -0.17 0.89 11.84
N MET A 67 0.69 1.20 10.86
CA MET A 67 0.85 2.57 10.37
C MET A 67 -0.47 3.13 9.84
N PHE A 68 -1.16 2.38 8.97
CA PHE A 68 -2.45 2.81 8.44
C PHE A 68 -3.50 3.00 9.54
N ALA A 69 -3.62 2.07 10.48
CA ALA A 69 -4.56 2.15 11.60
C ALA A 69 -4.29 3.37 12.50
N SER A 70 -3.03 3.75 12.70
CA SER A 70 -2.62 4.95 13.44
C SER A 70 -2.68 6.24 12.62
N GLY A 71 -3.22 6.21 11.39
CA GLY A 71 -3.30 7.38 10.52
C GLY A 71 -1.95 7.83 9.94
N LEU A 72 -0.93 6.98 9.98
CA LEU A 72 0.38 7.20 9.39
C LEU A 72 0.42 6.68 7.94
N LYS A 73 1.31 7.24 7.13
CA LYS A 73 1.58 6.71 5.80
C LYS A 73 2.43 5.46 5.90
N ASP A 74 2.00 4.41 5.20
CA ASP A 74 2.73 3.14 5.13
C ASP A 74 3.82 3.15 4.04
N GLY A 75 4.74 2.18 4.10
CA GLY A 75 5.89 2.13 3.18
C GLY A 75 5.46 1.97 1.72
N TYR A 76 4.43 1.16 1.48
CA TYR A 76 3.87 0.95 0.14
C TYR A 76 3.32 2.25 -0.47
N THR A 77 2.59 3.04 0.32
CA THR A 77 1.98 4.30 -0.11
C THR A 77 3.06 5.35 -0.36
N MET A 78 4.05 5.44 0.51
CA MET A 78 5.19 6.35 0.35
C MET A 78 5.99 6.05 -0.92
N GLU A 79 6.24 4.77 -1.22
CA GLU A 79 6.93 4.36 -2.45
C GLU A 79 6.13 4.72 -3.71
N GLY A 80 4.81 4.50 -3.68
CA GLY A 80 3.90 4.89 -4.76
C GLY A 80 3.94 6.40 -5.04
N GLU A 81 3.86 7.22 -3.99
CA GLU A 81 3.95 8.68 -4.09
C GLU A 81 5.31 9.13 -4.65
N GLN A 82 6.41 8.55 -4.16
CA GLN A 82 7.75 8.89 -4.63
C GLN A 82 7.95 8.54 -6.10
N ARG A 83 7.40 7.40 -6.55
CA ARG A 83 7.42 7.00 -7.95
C ARG A 83 6.61 7.94 -8.83
N GLN A 84 5.44 8.37 -8.35
CA GLN A 84 4.63 9.35 -9.08
C GLN A 84 5.35 10.68 -9.24
N LEU A 85 5.93 11.22 -8.16
CA LEU A 85 6.72 12.45 -8.20
C LEU A 85 7.91 12.36 -9.18
N ALA A 86 8.59 11.22 -9.21
CA ALA A 86 9.70 11.00 -10.16
C ALA A 86 9.21 11.02 -11.62
N ASN A 87 8.05 10.42 -11.91
CA ASN A 87 7.47 10.43 -13.26
C ASN A 87 7.02 11.84 -13.67
N GLU A 88 6.43 12.60 -12.75
CA GLU A 88 6.02 13.99 -13.01
C GLU A 88 7.23 14.89 -13.28
N ALA A 89 8.32 14.72 -12.50
CA ALA A 89 9.57 15.44 -12.73
C ALA A 89 10.17 15.13 -14.11
N ALA A 90 10.23 13.85 -14.50
CA ALA A 90 10.73 13.43 -15.81
C ALA A 90 9.88 14.02 -16.96
N SER A 91 8.56 14.03 -16.81
CA SER A 91 7.65 14.60 -17.82
C SER A 91 7.83 16.13 -17.96
N LEU A 92 8.09 16.83 -16.86
CA LEU A 92 8.40 18.26 -16.89
C LEU A 92 9.72 18.55 -17.59
N GLU A 93 10.78 17.79 -17.31
CA GLU A 93 12.09 17.94 -17.98
C GLU A 93 11.97 17.72 -19.51
N GLU A 94 11.26 16.69 -19.94
CA GLU A 94 10.97 16.46 -21.37
C GLU A 94 10.22 17.64 -22.00
N GLY A 95 9.24 18.20 -21.28
CA GLY A 95 8.48 19.36 -21.72
C GLY A 95 9.34 20.63 -21.88
N TYR A 96 10.27 20.89 -20.95
CA TYR A 96 11.22 22.01 -21.06
C TYR A 96 12.19 21.83 -22.23
N ALA A 97 12.77 20.64 -22.39
CA ALA A 97 13.69 20.34 -23.49
C ALA A 97 13.02 20.46 -24.88
N ALA A 98 11.74 20.09 -24.98
CA ALA A 98 10.97 20.26 -26.20
C ALA A 98 10.72 21.74 -26.55
N LYS A 99 10.46 22.58 -25.54
CA LYS A 99 10.29 24.03 -25.72
C LYS A 99 11.59 24.72 -26.14
N GLU A 100 12.71 24.42 -25.49
CA GLU A 100 14.01 25.00 -25.86
C GLU A 100 14.39 24.67 -27.32
N LYS A 101 14.13 23.44 -27.76
CA LYS A 101 14.33 23.07 -29.17
C LYS A 101 13.45 23.88 -30.11
N ALA A 102 12.20 24.13 -29.73
CA ALA A 102 11.26 24.89 -30.57
C ALA A 102 11.59 26.39 -30.65
N GLU A 103 12.21 26.97 -29.62
CA GLU A 103 12.61 28.39 -29.60
C GLU A 103 13.92 28.68 -30.34
N HIS A 104 14.69 27.63 -30.69
CA HIS A 104 15.94 27.72 -31.44
C HIS A 104 15.79 27.47 -32.97
N PHE A 105 14.55 27.34 -33.47
CA PHE A 105 14.20 27.32 -34.91
C PHE A 105 13.40 28.56 -35.29
#